data_AF-A0A9E2A7K3-F1
#
_entry.id   AF-A0A9E2A7K3-F1
#
_cell.length_a   1.000
_cell.length_b   1.000
_cell.length_c   1.000
_cell.angle_alpha   90.00
_cell.angle_beta   90.00
_cell.angle_gamma   90.00
#
_symmetry.space_group_name_H-M   'P 1'
#
loop_
_entity.id
_entity.type
_entity.pdbx_description
1 polymer ?
#
loop_
_entity_poly.entity_id
_entity_poly.type
_entity_poly.pdbx_seq_one_letter_code
_entity_poly.pdbx_strand_id
1 'polypeptide(L)'
;MQKTKLCAVVFTAIICASCTDKPLDRITAEGILADVEILSADDMEGRAAGTPGIARAAAYIADRFEQIGLETFGDSYLLPVELVGMTKNVEKSSVSITGPAGALTLEEGVNFTFWSTAEKAIVDIADAPIVFVGYGVQAPEYDW
;
A
#
# COMPACT_ATOMS: atom_id res chain seq x y z
N MET A 1 66.13 13.69 -43.01
CA MET A 1 65.59 12.99 -44.20
C MET A 1 64.90 11.71 -43.70
N GLN A 2 63.68 11.79 -43.16
CA GLN A 2 62.37 11.60 -43.81
C GLN A 2 62.22 10.30 -44.62
N LYS A 3 61.19 9.49 -44.22
CA LYS A 3 60.52 8.31 -44.83
C LYS A 3 60.48 7.15 -43.81
N THR A 4 59.38 6.48 -43.41
CA THR A 4 57.97 6.44 -43.83
C THR A 4 57.12 5.77 -42.73
N LYS A 5 55.82 6.01 -42.79
CA LYS A 5 54.67 5.69 -41.93
C LYS A 5 54.34 4.20 -41.69
N LEU A 6 53.72 3.94 -40.52
CA LEU A 6 52.40 3.29 -40.30
C LEU A 6 52.18 1.82 -40.75
N CYS A 7 52.02 0.91 -39.77
CA CYS A 7 51.26 -0.36 -39.74
C CYS A 7 51.76 -1.12 -38.49
N ALA A 8 51.00 -1.61 -37.51
CA ALA A 8 49.63 -2.07 -37.48
C ALA A 8 49.06 -1.88 -36.06
N VAL A 9 48.08 -0.98 -35.93
CA VAL A 9 47.10 -1.03 -34.85
C VAL A 9 46.00 -1.95 -35.36
N VAL A 10 46.16 -3.25 -35.15
CA VAL A 10 45.12 -4.26 -35.44
C VAL A 10 45.18 -5.29 -34.31
N PHE A 11 44.64 -4.92 -33.15
CA PHE A 11 43.94 -5.88 -32.31
C PHE A 11 42.53 -5.35 -32.09
N THR A 12 41.78 -5.57 -33.17
CA THR A 12 40.34 -5.56 -33.32
C THR A 12 39.60 -5.80 -32.00
N ALA A 13 38.94 -4.73 -31.55
CA ALA A 13 37.58 -4.70 -31.01
C ALA A 13 36.87 -6.06 -30.91
N ILE A 14 37.10 -6.78 -29.81
CA ILE A 14 36.28 -7.87 -29.28
C ILE A 14 36.28 -7.56 -27.77
N ILE A 15 35.35 -6.79 -27.21
CA ILE A 15 34.00 -7.20 -26.79
C ILE A 15 33.19 -5.90 -26.58
N CYS A 16 32.41 -5.50 -27.58
CA CYS A 16 31.21 -4.68 -27.34
C CYS A 16 30.01 -5.44 -27.91
N ALA A 17 29.94 -6.74 -27.61
CA ALA A 17 28.69 -7.46 -27.71
C ALA A 17 27.79 -6.86 -26.62
N SER A 18 26.91 -5.98 -27.08
CA SER A 18 25.89 -5.31 -26.31
C SER A 18 25.26 -6.27 -25.31
N CYS A 19 25.44 -5.97 -24.02
CA CYS A 19 24.42 -6.34 -23.05
C CYS A 19 23.21 -5.48 -23.41
N THR A 20 22.36 -5.97 -24.32
CA THR A 20 21.02 -5.44 -24.50
C THR A 20 20.18 -6.02 -23.37
N ASP A 21 20.52 -5.63 -22.14
CA ASP A 21 19.74 -5.95 -20.96
C ASP A 21 18.46 -5.13 -21.11
N LYS A 22 17.42 -5.72 -21.70
CA LYS A 22 16.11 -5.08 -21.80
C LYS A 22 15.48 -5.24 -20.44
N PRO A 23 15.38 -4.20 -19.61
CA PRO A 23 14.92 -4.36 -18.23
C PRO A 23 13.48 -4.88 -18.18
N LEU A 24 12.70 -4.62 -19.22
CA LEU A 24 11.34 -5.12 -19.39
C LEU A 24 11.28 -6.65 -19.53
N ASP A 25 12.31 -7.30 -20.08
CA ASP A 25 12.34 -8.76 -20.25
C ASP A 25 12.49 -9.47 -18.88
N ARG A 26 12.91 -8.75 -17.83
CA ARG A 26 12.99 -9.24 -16.45
C ARG A 26 11.66 -9.20 -15.71
N ILE A 27 10.67 -8.47 -16.23
CA ILE A 27 9.33 -8.38 -15.66
C ILE A 27 8.45 -9.39 -16.40
N THR A 28 8.27 -10.55 -15.81
CA THR A 28 7.47 -11.64 -16.39
C THR A 28 6.14 -11.81 -15.67
N ALA A 29 5.13 -12.30 -16.37
CA ALA A 29 3.83 -12.61 -15.77
C ALA A 29 3.98 -13.66 -14.66
N GLU A 30 4.86 -14.64 -14.86
CA GLU A 30 5.17 -15.70 -13.91
C GLU A 30 5.82 -15.13 -12.64
N GLY A 31 6.74 -14.16 -12.78
CA GLY A 31 7.38 -13.51 -11.64
C GLY A 31 6.40 -12.71 -10.80
N ILE A 32 5.52 -11.93 -11.46
CA ILE A 32 4.46 -11.18 -10.77
C ILE A 32 3.51 -12.13 -10.04
N LEU A 33 3.10 -13.22 -10.71
CA LEU A 33 2.19 -14.20 -10.11
C LEU A 33 2.82 -14.88 -8.89
N ALA A 34 4.10 -15.25 -8.95
CA ALA A 34 4.81 -15.84 -7.82
C ALA A 34 4.85 -14.88 -6.61
N ASP A 35 5.10 -13.59 -6.84
CA ASP A 35 5.08 -12.59 -5.76
C ASP A 35 3.66 -12.44 -5.17
N VAL A 36 2.61 -12.46 -6.00
CA VAL A 36 1.21 -12.40 -5.55
C VAL A 36 0.82 -13.63 -4.74
N GLU A 37 1.18 -14.83 -5.20
CA GLU A 37 0.90 -16.10 -4.51
C GLU A 37 1.49 -16.10 -3.10
N ILE A 38 2.76 -15.70 -2.95
CA ILE A 38 3.41 -15.63 -1.64
C ILE A 38 2.74 -14.59 -0.76
N LEU A 39 2.52 -13.38 -1.28
CA LEU A 39 1.96 -12.29 -0.48
C LEU A 39 0.50 -12.55 -0.07
N SER A 40 -0.24 -13.37 -0.80
CA SER A 40 -1.65 -13.72 -0.53
C SER A 40 -1.86 -15.09 0.11
N ALA A 41 -0.78 -15.82 0.40
CA ALA A 41 -0.86 -17.13 1.04
C ALA A 41 -1.46 -17.06 2.45
N ASP A 42 -2.08 -18.16 2.88
CA ASP A 42 -2.73 -18.27 4.19
C ASP A 42 -1.75 -18.01 5.35
N ASP A 43 -0.47 -18.36 5.17
CA ASP A 43 0.59 -18.11 6.15
C ASP A 43 0.88 -16.61 6.35
N MET A 44 0.47 -15.75 5.43
CA MET A 44 0.53 -14.31 5.63
C MET A 44 -0.55 -13.83 6.60
N GLU A 45 -1.59 -14.61 6.90
CA GLU A 45 -2.67 -14.27 7.86
C GLU A 45 -3.35 -12.90 7.59
N GLY A 46 -3.20 -12.38 6.37
CA GLY A 46 -3.59 -11.01 6.01
C GLY A 46 -2.52 -9.95 6.28
N ARG A 47 -2.78 -8.71 5.85
CA ARG A 47 -1.79 -7.61 5.89
C ARG A 47 -2.34 -6.37 6.57
N ALA A 48 -3.19 -6.55 7.57
CA ALA A 48 -3.69 -5.45 8.38
C ALA A 48 -2.54 -4.83 9.18
N ALA A 49 -2.58 -3.51 9.37
CA ALA A 49 -1.55 -2.79 10.10
C ALA A 49 -1.42 -3.32 11.56
N GLY A 50 -0.18 -3.45 12.04
CA GLY A 50 0.11 -3.94 13.39
C GLY A 50 -0.05 -5.46 13.61
N THR A 51 -0.32 -6.24 12.56
CA THR A 51 -0.41 -7.72 12.65
C THR A 51 0.93 -8.41 12.40
N PRO A 52 1.12 -9.68 12.82
CA PRO A 52 2.27 -10.48 12.41
C PRO A 52 2.36 -10.66 10.88
N GLY A 53 1.22 -10.71 10.20
CA GLY A 53 1.13 -10.88 8.76
C GLY A 53 1.75 -9.76 7.95
N ILE A 54 1.49 -8.49 8.31
CA ILE A 54 2.15 -7.35 7.66
C ILE A 54 3.67 -7.37 7.88
N ALA A 55 4.15 -7.88 9.02
CA ALA A 55 5.58 -8.00 9.28
C ALA A 55 6.25 -9.05 8.38
N ARG A 56 5.60 -10.21 8.15
CA ARG A 56 6.08 -11.22 7.20
C ARG A 56 6.08 -10.70 5.76
N ALA A 57 5.01 -10.02 5.34
CA ALA A 57 4.94 -9.41 4.03
C ALA A 57 6.03 -8.34 3.82
N ALA A 58 6.30 -7.50 4.82
CA ALA A 58 7.35 -6.49 4.77
C ALA A 58 8.74 -7.11 4.65
N ALA A 59 9.03 -8.18 5.41
CA ALA A 59 10.28 -8.93 5.31
C ALA A 59 10.47 -9.54 3.92
N TYR A 60 9.43 -10.17 3.37
CA TYR A 60 9.45 -10.71 2.02
C TYR A 60 9.78 -9.63 0.97
N ILE A 61 9.13 -8.46 1.04
CA ILE A 61 9.40 -7.36 0.10
C ILE A 61 10.84 -6.84 0.24
N ALA A 62 11.35 -6.71 1.46
CA ALA A 62 12.74 -6.33 1.70
C ALA A 62 13.72 -7.32 1.06
N ASP A 63 13.49 -8.62 1.22
CA ASP A 63 14.30 -9.66 0.58
C ASP A 63 14.24 -9.58 -0.96
N ARG A 64 13.05 -9.29 -1.53
CA ARG A 64 12.89 -9.12 -2.98
C ARG A 64 13.65 -7.89 -3.48
N PHE A 65 13.66 -6.78 -2.73
CA PHE A 65 14.45 -5.59 -3.06
C PHE A 65 15.95 -5.87 -3.04
N GLU A 66 16.43 -6.61 -2.05
CA GLU A 66 17.84 -7.04 -2.00
C GLU A 66 18.21 -7.91 -3.20
N GLN A 67 17.38 -8.91 -3.54
CA GLN A 67 17.62 -9.83 -4.66
C GLN A 67 17.73 -9.13 -6.01
N ILE A 68 17.00 -8.04 -6.23
CA ILE A 68 17.05 -7.28 -7.47
C ILE A 68 18.16 -6.21 -7.47
N GLY A 69 18.90 -6.06 -6.37
CA GLY A 69 20.01 -5.12 -6.24
C GLY A 69 19.56 -3.67 -6.03
N LEU A 70 18.40 -3.46 -5.40
CA LEU A 70 17.94 -2.12 -5.06
C LEU A 70 18.80 -1.54 -3.94
N GLU A 71 19.05 -0.23 -3.94
CA GLU A 71 19.72 0.43 -2.83
C GLU A 71 18.73 0.70 -1.69
N THR A 72 19.19 0.61 -0.44
CA THR A 72 18.37 0.95 0.73
C THR A 72 18.19 2.46 0.83
N PHE A 73 17.07 2.88 1.43
CA PHE A 73 16.91 4.24 1.90
C PHE A 73 17.30 4.30 3.39
N GLY A 74 18.51 4.79 3.67
CA GLY A 74 19.10 4.72 5.01
C GLY A 74 19.66 3.32 5.30
N ASP A 75 19.53 2.86 6.53
CA ASP A 75 20.20 1.62 7.01
C ASP A 75 19.46 0.32 6.64
N SER A 76 18.22 0.40 6.14
CA SER A 76 17.37 -0.78 5.88
C SER A 76 16.34 -0.51 4.77
N TYR A 77 15.74 -1.58 4.23
CA TYR A 77 14.52 -1.50 3.40
C TYR A 77 13.25 -1.27 4.23
N LEU A 78 13.33 -1.35 5.57
CA LEU A 78 12.19 -1.15 6.46
C LEU A 78 12.20 0.25 7.08
N LEU A 79 11.06 0.94 7.00
CA LEU A 79 10.85 2.25 7.62
C LEU A 79 9.88 2.11 8.79
N PRO A 80 10.33 2.26 10.06
CA PRO A 80 9.43 2.24 11.20
C PRO A 80 8.51 3.45 11.18
N VAL A 81 7.23 3.22 11.46
CA VAL A 81 6.21 4.27 11.62
C VAL A 81 5.41 4.01 12.90
N GLU A 82 5.03 5.08 13.59
CA GLU A 82 4.14 4.99 14.74
C GLU A 82 2.69 4.92 14.26
N LEU A 83 1.91 4.00 14.85
CA LEU A 83 0.52 3.78 14.49
C LEU A 83 -0.35 3.84 15.74
N VAL A 84 -1.52 4.47 15.60
CA VAL A 84 -2.57 4.42 16.62
C VAL A 84 -3.59 3.36 16.20
N GLY A 85 -3.66 2.28 17.00
CA GLY A 85 -4.62 1.20 16.80
C GLY A 85 -5.96 1.53 17.45
N MET A 86 -7.05 1.42 16.71
CA MET A 86 -8.42 1.60 17.21
C MET A 86 -9.27 0.38 16.87
N THR A 87 -9.93 -0.18 17.86
CA THR A 87 -10.88 -1.30 17.67
C THR A 87 -12.25 -0.90 18.15
N LYS A 88 -13.24 -1.04 17.29
CA LYS A 88 -14.64 -0.78 17.61
C LYS A 88 -15.16 -1.86 18.56
N ASN A 89 -15.79 -1.44 19.66
CA ASN A 89 -16.55 -2.34 20.53
C ASN A 89 -18.03 -2.31 20.15
N VAL A 90 -18.46 -3.24 19.30
CA VAL A 90 -19.84 -3.27 18.77
C VAL A 90 -20.87 -3.50 19.88
N GLU A 91 -20.58 -4.34 20.86
CA GLU A 91 -21.51 -4.66 21.96
C GLU A 91 -21.82 -3.46 22.87
N LYS A 92 -20.90 -2.50 22.96
CA LYS A 92 -21.02 -1.31 23.80
C LYS A 92 -21.32 -0.04 23.02
N SER A 93 -21.53 -0.15 21.72
CA SER A 93 -21.78 0.99 20.84
C SER A 93 -23.17 0.85 20.24
N SER A 94 -23.90 1.96 20.14
CA SER A 94 -25.24 1.97 19.56
C SER A 94 -25.52 3.32 18.91
N VAL A 95 -26.40 3.33 17.93
CA VAL A 95 -26.92 4.56 17.33
C VAL A 95 -28.44 4.48 17.29
N SER A 96 -29.07 5.57 17.68
CA SER A 96 -30.51 5.77 17.58
C SER A 96 -30.79 7.12 16.94
N ILE A 97 -31.72 7.13 15.99
CA ILE A 97 -32.19 8.34 15.32
C ILE A 97 -33.63 8.58 15.75
N THR A 98 -33.93 9.78 16.25
CA THR A 98 -35.30 10.16 16.63
C THR A 98 -35.89 11.11 15.61
N GLY A 99 -37.07 10.78 15.09
CA GLY A 99 -37.82 11.63 14.17
C GLY A 99 -39.32 11.65 14.47
N PRO A 100 -40.14 12.29 13.61
CA PRO A 100 -41.60 12.37 13.82
C PRO A 100 -42.30 11.01 13.92
N ALA A 101 -41.72 9.96 13.32
CA ALA A 101 -42.22 8.60 13.38
C ALA A 101 -41.79 7.81 14.63
N GLY A 102 -41.01 8.43 15.54
CA GLY A 102 -40.43 7.80 16.71
C GLY A 102 -38.93 7.54 16.59
N ALA A 103 -38.41 6.71 17.49
CA ALA A 103 -37.00 6.31 17.52
C ALA A 103 -36.73 5.12 16.60
N LEU A 104 -35.66 5.21 15.82
CA LEU A 104 -35.11 4.15 14.99
C LEU A 104 -33.75 3.74 15.57
N THR A 105 -33.69 2.54 16.15
CA THR A 105 -32.43 1.93 16.58
C THR A 105 -31.74 1.26 15.39
N LEU A 106 -30.45 1.54 15.23
CA LEU A 106 -29.63 1.00 14.15
C LEU A 106 -28.77 -0.17 14.63
N GLU A 107 -28.55 -1.13 13.74
CA GLU A 107 -27.75 -2.32 13.97
C GLU A 107 -26.50 -2.28 13.09
N GLU A 108 -25.34 -2.33 13.76
CA GLU A 108 -24.04 -2.28 13.11
C GLU A 108 -23.82 -3.48 12.19
N GLY A 109 -23.44 -3.22 10.94
CA GLY A 109 -23.21 -4.26 9.93
C GLY A 109 -24.48 -4.75 9.22
N VAL A 110 -25.67 -4.31 9.64
CA VAL A 110 -26.95 -4.65 8.99
C VAL A 110 -27.53 -3.46 8.25
N ASN A 111 -27.81 -2.37 8.96
CA ASN A 111 -28.44 -1.17 8.40
C ASN A 111 -27.64 0.11 8.68
N PHE A 112 -26.51 -0.02 9.38
CA PHE A 112 -25.64 1.08 9.71
C PHE A 112 -24.19 0.62 9.83
N THR A 113 -23.27 1.54 9.54
CA THR A 113 -21.86 1.36 9.90
C THR A 113 -21.30 2.65 10.50
N PHE A 114 -20.48 2.52 11.54
CA PHE A 114 -19.72 3.65 12.08
C PHE A 114 -18.25 3.33 12.37
N TRP A 115 -17.47 4.40 12.32
CA TRP A 115 -16.06 4.46 12.67
C TRP A 115 -15.74 5.90 13.09
N SER A 116 -14.60 6.10 13.73
CA SER A 116 -14.12 7.41 14.16
C SER A 116 -12.61 7.48 14.04
N THR A 117 -12.10 8.65 13.67
CA THR A 117 -10.67 9.00 13.73
C THR A 117 -10.29 9.69 15.03
N ALA A 118 -11.26 10.01 15.89
CA ALA A 118 -10.99 10.66 17.17
C ALA A 118 -10.23 9.68 18.07
N GLU A 119 -9.00 10.01 18.43
CA GLU A 119 -8.13 9.24 19.35
C GLU A 119 -8.63 9.34 20.81
N LYS A 120 -9.87 8.92 21.05
CA LYS A 120 -10.55 8.91 22.34
C LYS A 120 -11.19 7.54 22.54
N ALA A 121 -11.21 7.08 23.79
CA ALA A 121 -11.80 5.79 24.14
C ALA A 121 -13.32 5.74 23.90
N ILE A 122 -14.01 6.88 24.04
CA ILE A 122 -15.45 7.01 23.83
C ILE A 122 -15.71 8.26 23.00
N VAL A 123 -16.55 8.10 21.98
CA VAL A 123 -17.13 9.20 21.20
C VAL A 123 -18.62 9.17 21.46
N ASP A 124 -19.13 10.24 22.07
CA ASP A 124 -20.55 10.39 22.39
C ASP A 124 -21.13 11.56 21.61
N ILE A 125 -22.27 11.33 20.97
CA ILE A 125 -23.01 12.31 20.17
C ILE A 125 -24.45 12.23 20.62
N ALA A 126 -24.89 13.26 21.36
CA ALA A 126 -26.25 13.37 21.87
C ALA A 126 -26.96 14.56 21.23
N ASP A 127 -28.25 14.36 20.91
CA ASP A 127 -29.17 15.41 20.45
C ASP A 127 -28.63 16.28 19.28
N ALA A 128 -27.92 15.66 18.34
CA ALA A 128 -27.38 16.32 17.17
C ALA A 128 -28.35 16.24 15.97
N PRO A 129 -28.55 17.34 15.20
CA PRO A 129 -29.29 17.29 13.94
C PRO A 129 -28.59 16.39 12.92
N ILE A 130 -29.39 15.64 12.16
CA ILE A 130 -28.89 14.82 11.05
C ILE A 130 -29.18 15.54 9.74
N VAL A 131 -28.16 15.66 8.90
CA VAL A 131 -28.27 16.27 7.57
C VAL A 131 -27.79 15.28 6.53
N PHE A 132 -28.62 15.01 5.52
CA PHE A 132 -28.22 14.22 4.36
C PHE A 132 -27.58 15.13 3.31
N VAL A 133 -26.30 14.89 3.01
CA VAL A 133 -25.50 15.72 2.08
C VAL A 133 -25.07 14.98 0.81
N GLY A 134 -25.75 13.87 0.47
CA GLY A 134 -25.37 13.05 -0.68
C GLY A 134 -23.95 12.47 -0.54
N TYR A 135 -23.09 12.70 -1.53
CA TYR A 135 -21.71 12.21 -1.52
C TYR A 135 -20.74 13.06 -0.67
N GLY A 136 -21.16 14.25 -0.22
CA GLY A 136 -20.30 15.13 0.58
C GLY A 136 -19.07 15.66 -0.18
N VAL A 137 -19.13 15.71 -1.52
CA VAL A 137 -18.08 16.23 -2.39
C VAL A 137 -18.52 17.55 -2.99
N GLN A 138 -17.58 18.49 -3.12
CA GLN A 138 -17.69 19.69 -3.93
C GLN A 138 -16.46 19.72 -4.82
N ALA A 139 -16.62 19.78 -6.14
CA ALA A 139 -15.52 19.78 -7.10
C ALA A 139 -15.80 20.78 -8.24
N PRO A 140 -15.73 22.10 -7.94
CA PRO A 140 -16.12 23.15 -8.88
C PRO A 140 -15.33 23.13 -10.19
N GLU A 141 -14.09 22.61 -10.17
CA GLU A 141 -13.24 22.39 -11.34
C GLU A 141 -13.83 21.41 -12.37
N TYR A 142 -14.82 20.60 -11.99
CA TYR A 142 -15.57 19.70 -12.85
C TYR A 142 -17.04 20.15 -13.04
N ASP A 143 -17.38 21.38 -12.65
CA ASP A 143 -18.75 21.94 -12.67
C ASP A 143 -19.79 21.14 -11.84
N TRP A 144 -19.39 20.57 -10.68
CA TRP A 144 -20.32 19.95 -9.71
C TRP A 144 -19.91 20.11 -8.24
#